data_AF-A0A7L7VYP3-F1
#
_entry.id   AF-A0A7L7VYP3-F1
#
_cell.length_a   1.000
_cell.length_b   1.000
_cell.length_c   1.000
_cell.angle_alpha   90.00
_cell.angle_beta   90.00
_cell.angle_gamma   90.00
#
_symmetry.space_group_name_H-M   'P 1'
#
loop_
_entity.id
_entity.type
_entity.pdbx_description
1 polymer ?
#
loop_
_entity_poly.entity_id
_entity_poly.type
_entity_poly.pdbx_seq_one_letter_code
_entity_poly.pdbx_strand_id
1 'polypeptide(L)'
;MSENTHDAVRAIAAATGRQRENMIEDFFAARQGLFNQIGFSLCRNFGVAASQHGEDFASIVAREAWVMLSEQLADEDELDQVNIWEAMLKMRSKQMVRNFLDREMSPASEMSSTWRRVRLLNQTRDEMRYELGREPGDEEIVEAHNAKMRANRANPVKQGVIATVDDLHVWRASADVDDHDRAGTIDADFVLHPVEGPKFIKLLVERTSEYNDRLGEAAELWLSGLYRTDGPPLIRTPEEIADVLGVSRSTARSYIRKIKEYAVVVASEAFGITADDV
;
A
#
# COMPACT_ATOMS: atom_id res chain seq x y z
N MET A 1 14.43 -2.49 20.62
CA MET A 1 14.95 -1.77 19.45
C MET A 1 14.32 -2.42 18.23
N SER A 2 13.57 -1.67 17.42
CA SER A 2 12.96 -2.22 16.19
C SER A 2 14.04 -2.24 15.13
N GLU A 3 14.70 -3.38 14.95
CA GLU A 3 15.65 -3.62 13.86
C GLU A 3 14.97 -3.28 12.52
N ASN A 4 15.63 -2.50 11.68
CA ASN A 4 15.11 -2.16 10.35
C ASN A 4 14.97 -3.45 9.54
N THR A 5 13.89 -3.64 8.79
CA THR A 5 13.67 -4.87 8.00
C THR A 5 14.77 -5.09 6.98
N HIS A 6 15.32 -4.01 6.42
CA HIS A 6 16.46 -4.10 5.52
C HIS A 6 17.72 -4.67 6.21
N ASP A 7 18.04 -4.17 7.41
CA ASP A 7 19.18 -4.64 8.20
C ASP A 7 19.01 -6.12 8.60
N ALA A 8 17.79 -6.53 8.97
CA ALA A 8 17.49 -7.91 9.29
C ALA A 8 17.67 -8.84 8.08
N VAL A 9 17.22 -8.43 6.89
CA VAL A 9 17.41 -9.21 5.65
C VAL A 9 18.90 -9.29 5.28
N ARG A 10 19.66 -8.20 5.40
CA ARG A 10 21.11 -8.20 5.19
C ARG A 10 21.83 -9.12 6.17
N ALA A 11 21.44 -9.13 7.44
CA ALA A 11 21.99 -10.02 8.45
C ALA A 11 21.71 -11.50 8.12
N ILE A 12 20.53 -11.82 7.60
CA ILE A 12 20.19 -13.17 7.11
C ILE A 12 21.05 -13.55 5.90
N ALA A 13 21.23 -12.62 4.94
CA ALA A 13 22.05 -12.83 3.75
C ALA A 13 23.50 -13.17 4.11
N ALA A 14 24.07 -12.45 5.08
CA ALA A 14 25.43 -12.66 5.57
C ALA A 14 25.62 -13.97 6.37
N ALA A 15 24.56 -14.48 7.02
CA ALA A 15 24.61 -15.74 7.75
C ALA A 15 24.67 -16.96 6.81
N THR A 16 25.08 -18.13 7.30
CA THR A 16 25.12 -19.38 6.51
C THR A 16 24.63 -20.60 7.29
N GLY A 17 24.22 -21.64 6.57
CA GLY A 17 23.80 -22.92 7.13
C GLY A 17 22.68 -22.79 8.18
N ARG A 18 22.82 -23.52 9.29
CA ARG A 18 21.84 -23.57 10.39
C ARG A 18 21.52 -22.20 11.00
N GLN A 19 22.51 -21.31 11.04
CA GLN A 19 22.31 -19.96 11.60
C GLN A 19 21.36 -19.15 10.72
N ARG A 20 21.50 -19.23 9.39
CA ARG A 20 20.60 -18.57 8.45
C ARG A 20 19.17 -19.11 8.59
N GLU A 21 19.00 -20.43 8.67
CA GLU A 21 17.69 -21.07 8.88
C GLU A 21 16.97 -20.50 10.11
N ASN A 22 17.65 -20.47 11.27
CA ASN A 22 17.08 -19.95 12.51
C ASN A 22 16.74 -18.45 12.39
N MET A 23 17.61 -17.65 11.76
CA MET A 23 17.36 -16.21 11.59
C MET A 23 16.16 -15.94 10.66
N ILE A 24 15.93 -16.80 9.66
CA ILE A 24 14.73 -16.72 8.83
C ILE A 24 13.50 -17.04 9.67
N GLU A 25 13.51 -18.13 10.45
CA GLU A 25 12.39 -18.47 11.34
C GLU A 25 12.04 -17.33 12.31
N ASP A 26 13.05 -16.77 12.98
CA ASP A 26 12.89 -15.63 13.90
C ASP A 26 12.36 -14.39 13.17
N PHE A 27 12.84 -14.13 11.96
CA PHE A 27 12.38 -13.01 11.13
C PHE A 27 10.89 -13.11 10.78
N PHE A 28 10.42 -14.30 10.40
CA PHE A 28 9.00 -14.56 10.10
C PHE A 28 8.14 -14.51 11.36
N ALA A 29 8.60 -15.13 12.46
CA ALA A 29 7.89 -15.11 13.73
C ALA A 29 7.68 -13.68 14.24
N ALA A 30 8.72 -12.83 14.19
CA ALA A 30 8.65 -11.43 14.59
C ALA A 30 7.69 -10.60 13.71
N ARG A 31 7.49 -10.99 12.45
CA ARG A 31 6.68 -10.25 11.46
C ARG A 31 5.28 -10.80 11.26
N GLN A 32 4.89 -11.83 12.00
CA GLN A 32 3.53 -12.39 11.90
C GLN A 32 2.45 -11.33 12.13
N GLY A 33 2.66 -10.41 13.08
CA GLY A 33 1.74 -9.29 13.33
C GLY A 33 1.58 -8.36 12.13
N LEU A 34 2.67 -8.08 11.40
CA LEU A 34 2.65 -7.28 10.17
C LEU A 34 1.88 -8.00 9.05
N PHE A 35 2.12 -9.31 8.86
CA PHE A 35 1.44 -10.08 7.81
C PHE A 35 -0.07 -10.11 8.05
N ASN A 36 -0.48 -10.30 9.30
CA ASN A 36 -1.89 -10.19 9.71
C ASN A 36 -2.45 -8.80 9.38
N GLN A 37 -1.74 -7.73 9.76
CA GLN A 37 -2.19 -6.36 9.49
C GLN A 37 -2.34 -6.06 7.98
N ILE A 38 -1.39 -6.50 7.16
CA ILE A 38 -1.47 -6.39 5.70
C ILE A 38 -2.67 -7.20 5.19
N GLY A 39 -2.85 -8.44 5.65
CA GLY A 39 -3.99 -9.29 5.31
C GLY A 39 -5.34 -8.62 5.61
N PHE A 40 -5.51 -8.10 6.84
CA PHE A 40 -6.72 -7.34 7.23
C PHE A 40 -6.94 -6.10 6.36
N SER A 41 -5.87 -5.34 6.07
CA SER A 41 -5.96 -4.19 5.16
C SER A 41 -6.39 -4.61 3.77
N LEU A 42 -5.93 -5.76 3.26
CA LEU A 42 -6.32 -6.28 1.96
C LEU A 42 -7.78 -6.75 1.97
N CYS A 43 -8.27 -7.39 3.03
CA CYS A 43 -9.70 -7.73 3.16
C CYS A 43 -10.58 -6.48 3.00
N ARG A 44 -10.24 -5.39 3.70
CA ARG A 44 -10.94 -4.11 3.60
C ARG A 44 -10.88 -3.53 2.18
N ASN A 45 -9.70 -3.59 1.54
CA ASN A 45 -9.50 -3.03 0.20
C ASN A 45 -10.25 -3.82 -0.88
N PHE A 46 -10.39 -5.13 -0.71
CA PHE A 46 -11.14 -6.00 -1.64
C PHE A 46 -12.62 -6.17 -1.25
N GLY A 47 -13.09 -5.48 -0.20
CA GLY A 47 -14.49 -5.52 0.22
C GLY A 47 -14.95 -6.86 0.80
N VAL A 48 -14.03 -7.72 1.26
CA VAL A 48 -14.36 -9.05 1.78
C VAL A 48 -14.30 -9.11 3.31
N ALA A 49 -15.09 -10.01 3.91
CA ALA A 49 -15.14 -10.16 5.36
C ALA A 49 -13.85 -10.76 5.91
N ALA A 50 -13.19 -10.04 6.82
CA ALA A 50 -11.95 -10.50 7.43
C ALA A 50 -12.12 -11.75 8.31
N SER A 51 -13.33 -12.00 8.83
CA SER A 51 -13.66 -13.24 9.54
C SER A 51 -13.64 -14.47 8.64
N GLN A 52 -13.72 -14.29 7.32
CA GLN A 52 -13.72 -15.38 6.35
C GLN A 52 -12.35 -15.51 5.66
N HIS A 53 -11.72 -14.40 5.26
CA HIS A 53 -10.51 -14.42 4.44
C HIS A 53 -9.25 -13.87 5.13
N GLY A 54 -9.35 -13.41 6.38
CA GLY A 54 -8.23 -12.75 7.06
C GLY A 54 -7.00 -13.65 7.23
N GLU A 55 -7.22 -14.91 7.60
CA GLU A 55 -6.15 -15.91 7.77
C GLU A 55 -5.54 -16.33 6.42
N ASP A 56 -6.37 -16.51 5.40
CA ASP A 56 -5.91 -16.84 4.05
C ASP A 56 -5.05 -15.71 3.47
N PHE A 57 -5.48 -14.46 3.65
CA PHE A 57 -4.73 -13.32 3.13
C PHE A 57 -3.44 -13.12 3.90
N ALA A 58 -3.43 -13.30 5.22
CA ALA A 58 -2.20 -13.28 6.01
C ALA A 58 -1.23 -14.39 5.57
N SER A 59 -1.74 -15.59 5.26
CA SER A 59 -0.95 -16.70 4.73
C SER A 59 -0.38 -16.40 3.34
N ILE A 60 -1.15 -15.77 2.46
CA ILE A 60 -0.67 -15.29 1.14
C ILE A 60 0.44 -14.26 1.34
N VAL A 61 0.28 -13.31 2.26
CA VAL A 61 1.30 -12.31 2.57
C VAL A 61 2.58 -12.96 3.09
N ALA A 62 2.47 -13.90 4.04
CA ALA A 62 3.62 -14.63 4.56
C ALA A 62 4.34 -15.44 3.46
N ARG A 63 3.59 -16.05 2.53
CA ARG A 63 4.19 -16.74 1.38
C ARG A 63 4.94 -15.78 0.46
N GLU A 64 4.37 -14.61 0.15
CA GLU A 64 5.04 -13.62 -0.69
C GLU A 64 6.27 -13.01 -0.01
N ALA A 65 6.23 -12.85 1.31
CA ALA A 65 7.39 -12.49 2.11
C ALA A 65 8.53 -13.52 1.96
N TRP A 66 8.19 -14.81 1.95
CA TRP A 66 9.18 -15.89 1.73
C TRP A 66 9.79 -15.85 0.32
N VAL A 67 8.94 -15.67 -0.70
CA VAL A 67 9.41 -15.56 -2.09
C VAL A 67 10.36 -14.38 -2.23
N MET A 68 9.96 -13.21 -1.74
CA MET A 68 10.76 -12.00 -1.79
C MET A 68 12.10 -12.14 -1.05
N LEU A 69 12.09 -12.72 0.16
CA LEU A 69 13.32 -13.00 0.89
C LEU A 69 14.22 -13.99 0.11
N SER A 70 13.64 -15.04 -0.48
CA SER A 70 14.40 -16.05 -1.22
C SER A 70 15.08 -15.46 -2.45
N GLU A 71 14.41 -14.55 -3.17
CA GLU A 71 14.98 -13.82 -4.32
C GLU A 71 16.17 -12.95 -3.87
N GLN A 72 16.01 -12.20 -2.77
CA GLN A 72 17.06 -11.34 -2.21
C GLN A 72 18.27 -12.11 -1.65
N LEU A 73 18.06 -13.35 -1.19
CA LEU A 73 19.14 -14.22 -0.75
C LEU A 73 19.88 -14.90 -1.91
N ALA A 74 19.27 -14.92 -3.10
CA ALA A 74 19.84 -15.50 -4.31
C ALA A 74 20.60 -14.45 -5.15
N ASP A 75 20.18 -13.19 -5.10
CA ASP A 75 20.76 -12.09 -5.85
C ASP A 75 21.00 -10.86 -4.95
N GLU A 76 22.26 -10.45 -4.85
CA GLU A 76 22.69 -9.32 -4.02
C GLU A 76 22.24 -7.97 -4.62
N ASP A 77 22.07 -7.90 -5.94
CA ASP A 77 21.56 -6.68 -6.60
C ASP A 77 20.07 -6.45 -6.26
N GLU A 78 19.29 -7.51 -6.10
CA GLU A 78 17.88 -7.45 -5.65
C GLU A 78 17.77 -6.99 -4.19
N LEU A 79 18.73 -7.36 -3.34
CA LEU A 79 18.77 -6.95 -1.95
C LEU A 79 18.96 -5.43 -1.79
N ASP A 80 19.82 -4.84 -2.63
CA ASP A 80 20.13 -3.42 -2.58
C ASP A 80 19.09 -2.55 -3.30
N GLN A 81 18.31 -3.10 -4.24
CA GLN A 81 17.23 -2.38 -4.91
C GLN A 81 15.98 -2.18 -4.03
N VAL A 82 15.80 -3.00 -2.99
CA VAL A 82 14.62 -2.93 -2.13
C VAL A 82 14.84 -1.94 -1.00
N ASN A 83 14.46 -0.68 -1.23
CA ASN A 83 14.56 0.37 -0.22
C ASN A 83 13.50 0.25 0.90
N ILE A 84 12.29 -0.21 0.56
CA ILE A 84 11.16 -0.35 1.51
C ILE A 84 10.51 -1.72 1.33
N TRP A 85 10.96 -2.68 2.14
CA TRP A 85 10.60 -4.10 2.01
C TRP A 85 9.09 -4.33 2.21
N GLU A 86 8.49 -3.69 3.21
CA GLU A 86 7.08 -3.84 3.55
C GLU A 86 6.13 -3.27 2.49
N ALA A 87 6.52 -2.17 1.84
CA ALA A 87 5.74 -1.57 0.76
C ALA A 87 5.72 -2.49 -0.46
N MET A 88 6.88 -3.02 -0.84
CA MET A 88 6.99 -3.95 -1.95
C MET A 88 6.24 -5.27 -1.64
N LEU A 89 6.34 -5.78 -0.41
CA LEU A 89 5.56 -6.93 0.04
C LEU A 89 4.06 -6.68 -0.14
N LYS A 90 3.53 -5.55 0.37
CA LYS A 90 2.11 -5.21 0.25
C LYS A 90 1.65 -5.15 -1.21
N MET A 91 2.46 -4.54 -2.08
CA MET A 91 2.17 -4.47 -3.52
C MET A 91 2.09 -5.86 -4.16
N ARG A 92 3.10 -6.72 -3.92
CA ARG A 92 3.13 -8.10 -4.46
C ARG A 92 1.98 -8.94 -3.90
N SER A 93 1.71 -8.85 -2.60
CA SER A 93 0.61 -9.56 -1.94
C SER A 93 -0.76 -9.14 -2.48
N LYS A 94 -0.98 -7.85 -2.82
CA LYS A 94 -2.24 -7.39 -3.42
C LYS A 94 -2.56 -8.16 -4.70
N GLN A 95 -1.58 -8.35 -5.59
CA GLN A 95 -1.79 -9.09 -6.83
C GLN A 95 -2.10 -10.57 -6.57
N MET A 96 -1.47 -11.17 -5.57
CA MET A 96 -1.70 -12.58 -5.23
C MET A 96 -3.04 -12.83 -4.57
N VAL A 97 -3.48 -11.93 -3.68
CA VAL A 97 -4.82 -11.95 -3.10
C VAL A 97 -5.89 -11.79 -4.18
N ARG A 98 -5.69 -10.88 -5.14
CA ARG A 98 -6.59 -10.77 -6.30
C ARG A 98 -6.69 -12.08 -7.07
N ASN A 99 -5.55 -12.71 -7.37
CA ASN A 99 -5.52 -14.00 -8.08
C ASN A 99 -6.19 -15.13 -7.27
N PHE A 100 -6.10 -15.08 -5.94
CA PHE A 100 -6.75 -16.03 -5.05
C PHE A 100 -8.27 -15.87 -5.08
N LEU A 101 -8.78 -14.64 -4.90
CA LEU A 101 -10.21 -14.33 -4.97
C LEU A 101 -10.80 -14.69 -6.34
N ASP A 102 -10.08 -14.40 -7.43
CA ASP A 102 -10.50 -14.75 -8.79
C ASP A 102 -10.68 -16.28 -8.96
N ARG A 103 -9.93 -17.09 -8.21
CA ARG A 103 -10.06 -18.56 -8.22
C ARG A 103 -11.16 -19.05 -7.30
N GLU A 104 -11.27 -18.48 -6.11
CA GLU A 104 -12.26 -18.87 -5.11
C GLU A 104 -13.69 -18.51 -5.54
N MET A 105 -13.86 -17.36 -6.21
CA MET A 105 -15.14 -16.87 -6.73
C MET A 105 -15.53 -17.51 -8.08
N SER A 106 -14.75 -18.45 -8.60
CA SER A 106 -15.03 -19.16 -9.86
C SER A 106 -15.27 -20.65 -9.60
N PRO A 107 -16.52 -21.08 -9.26
CA PRO A 107 -16.83 -22.47 -8.94
C PRO A 107 -16.63 -23.46 -10.11
N ALA A 108 -16.40 -22.96 -11.33
CA ALA A 108 -16.06 -23.76 -12.51
C ALA A 108 -15.04 -23.00 -13.37
N SER A 109 -14.09 -23.73 -13.96
CA SER A 109 -13.03 -23.23 -14.85
C SER A 109 -13.53 -22.41 -16.06
N GLU A 110 -14.79 -22.58 -16.45
CA GLU A 110 -15.43 -21.82 -17.54
C GLU A 110 -15.77 -20.37 -17.15
N MET A 111 -16.09 -20.11 -15.88
CA MET A 111 -16.42 -18.77 -15.38
C MET A 111 -15.21 -17.82 -15.37
N SER A 112 -13.99 -18.33 -15.19
CA SER A 112 -12.77 -17.49 -15.20
C SER A 112 -12.58 -16.73 -16.52
N SER A 113 -12.91 -17.36 -17.65
CA SER A 113 -12.85 -16.70 -18.97
C SER A 113 -13.90 -15.61 -19.13
N THR A 114 -15.11 -15.87 -18.63
CA THR A 114 -16.23 -14.93 -18.63
C THR A 114 -15.93 -13.73 -17.73
N TRP A 115 -15.50 -13.95 -16.50
CA TRP A 115 -15.07 -12.89 -15.58
C TRP A 115 -13.93 -12.04 -16.15
N ARG A 116 -12.98 -12.67 -16.84
CA ARG A 116 -11.92 -11.94 -17.55
C ARG A 116 -12.47 -11.03 -18.66
N ARG A 117 -13.48 -11.47 -19.41
CA ARG A 117 -14.14 -10.64 -20.42
C ARG A 117 -14.94 -9.50 -19.80
N VAL A 118 -15.69 -9.77 -18.73
CA VAL A 118 -16.42 -8.74 -17.97
C VAL A 118 -15.49 -7.62 -17.50
N ARG A 119 -14.33 -7.99 -16.94
CA ARG A 119 -13.34 -7.02 -16.45
C ARG A 119 -12.78 -6.13 -17.56
N LEU A 120 -12.41 -6.73 -18.70
CA LEU A 120 -11.91 -5.97 -19.85
C LEU A 120 -12.99 -5.07 -20.47
N LEU A 121 -14.26 -5.50 -20.43
CA LEU A 121 -15.39 -4.67 -20.84
C LEU A 121 -15.62 -3.49 -19.89
N ASN A 122 -15.54 -3.69 -18.57
CA ASN A 122 -15.61 -2.60 -17.59
C ASN A 122 -14.48 -1.59 -17.80
N GLN A 123 -13.24 -2.06 -17.97
CA GLN A 123 -12.10 -1.19 -18.26
C GLN A 123 -12.33 -0.37 -19.53
N THR A 124 -12.85 -1.01 -20.59
CA THR A 124 -13.18 -0.31 -21.84
C THR A 124 -14.30 0.70 -21.65
N ARG A 125 -15.32 0.40 -20.83
CA ARG A 125 -16.40 1.32 -20.45
C ARG A 125 -15.84 2.57 -19.76
N ASP A 126 -14.91 2.42 -18.83
CA ASP A 126 -14.34 3.55 -18.10
C ASP A 126 -13.41 4.40 -18.98
N GLU A 127 -12.59 3.76 -19.83
CA GLU A 127 -11.78 4.45 -20.86
C GLU A 127 -12.69 5.29 -21.78
N MET A 128 -13.78 4.69 -22.29
CA MET A 128 -14.74 5.38 -23.16
C MET A 128 -15.50 6.49 -22.43
N ARG A 129 -15.88 6.29 -21.16
CA ARG A 129 -16.54 7.32 -20.36
C ARG A 129 -15.64 8.55 -20.20
N TYR A 130 -14.35 8.33 -19.96
CA TYR A 130 -13.36 9.40 -19.85
C TYR A 130 -13.17 10.14 -21.18
N GLU A 131 -13.03 9.41 -22.29
CA GLU A 131 -12.80 10.00 -23.61
C GLU A 131 -14.02 10.73 -24.19
N LEU A 132 -15.22 10.16 -24.02
CA LEU A 132 -16.46 10.68 -24.61
C LEU A 132 -17.17 11.71 -23.74
N GLY A 133 -16.82 11.80 -22.45
CA GLY A 133 -17.48 12.68 -21.48
C GLY A 133 -18.96 12.33 -21.24
N ARG A 134 -19.40 11.13 -21.62
CA ARG A 134 -20.77 10.60 -21.45
C ARG A 134 -20.72 9.10 -21.14
N GLU A 135 -21.84 8.54 -20.69
CA GLU A 135 -21.98 7.10 -20.55
C GLU A 135 -22.07 6.44 -21.94
N PRO A 136 -21.21 5.45 -22.26
CA PRO A 136 -21.31 4.66 -23.49
C PRO A 136 -22.38 3.56 -23.35
N GLY A 137 -23.05 3.24 -24.46
CA GLY A 137 -24.01 2.13 -24.51
C GLY A 137 -23.32 0.76 -24.48
N ASP A 138 -24.04 -0.27 -24.05
CA ASP A 138 -23.50 -1.63 -23.90
C ASP A 138 -23.00 -2.21 -25.23
N GLU A 139 -23.68 -1.98 -26.34
CA GLU A 139 -23.18 -2.35 -27.67
C GLU A 139 -21.91 -1.57 -28.07
N GLU A 140 -21.84 -0.27 -27.76
CA GLU A 140 -20.67 0.57 -28.07
C GLU A 140 -19.42 0.05 -27.35
N ILE A 141 -19.56 -0.37 -26.09
CA ILE A 141 -18.48 -0.91 -25.27
C ILE A 141 -17.98 -2.24 -25.84
N VAL A 142 -18.89 -3.16 -26.18
CA VAL A 142 -18.53 -4.48 -26.71
C VAL A 142 -17.86 -4.36 -28.08
N GLU A 143 -18.34 -3.46 -28.95
CA GLU A 143 -17.72 -3.20 -30.24
C GLU A 143 -16.30 -2.65 -30.10
N ALA A 144 -16.11 -1.64 -29.25
CA ALA A 144 -14.80 -1.04 -28.99
C ALA A 144 -13.80 -2.06 -28.42
N HIS A 145 -14.21 -2.84 -27.41
CA HIS A 145 -13.38 -3.88 -26.81
C HIS A 145 -12.99 -4.96 -27.84
N ASN A 146 -13.97 -5.46 -28.61
CA ASN A 146 -13.71 -6.49 -29.60
C ASN A 146 -12.84 -5.99 -30.76
N ALA A 147 -12.97 -4.73 -31.16
CA ALA A 147 -12.08 -4.10 -32.13
C ALA A 147 -10.63 -4.05 -31.60
N LYS A 148 -10.44 -3.60 -30.34
CA LYS A 148 -9.13 -3.57 -29.64
C LYS A 148 -8.51 -4.97 -29.55
N MET A 149 -9.29 -5.98 -29.20
CA MET A 149 -8.80 -7.37 -29.09
C MET A 149 -8.43 -7.98 -30.45
N ARG A 150 -9.17 -7.67 -31.52
CA ARG A 150 -8.84 -8.13 -32.88
C ARG A 150 -7.61 -7.47 -33.46
N ALA A 151 -7.38 -6.18 -33.16
CA ALA A 151 -6.19 -5.47 -33.61
C ALA A 151 -4.92 -5.97 -32.91
N ASN A 152 -5.00 -6.24 -31.59
CA ASN A 152 -3.82 -6.48 -30.76
C ASN A 152 -3.45 -7.96 -30.58
N ARG A 153 -4.28 -8.91 -31.05
CA ARG A 153 -4.04 -10.35 -30.82
C ARG A 153 -4.14 -11.18 -32.09
N ALA A 154 -3.22 -12.13 -32.24
CA ALA A 154 -3.16 -13.00 -33.42
C ALA A 154 -4.35 -13.96 -33.56
N ASN A 155 -4.98 -14.41 -32.45
CA ASN A 155 -6.18 -15.24 -32.50
C ASN A 155 -7.08 -15.02 -31.27
N PRO A 156 -7.84 -13.92 -31.22
CA PRO A 156 -8.62 -13.53 -30.04
C PRO A 156 -9.79 -14.48 -29.74
N VAL A 157 -10.32 -15.16 -30.76
CA VAL A 157 -11.41 -16.15 -30.61
C VAL A 157 -10.90 -17.39 -29.87
N LYS A 158 -9.78 -17.99 -30.31
CA LYS A 158 -9.18 -19.15 -29.62
C LYS A 158 -8.70 -18.82 -28.21
N GLN A 159 -8.40 -17.56 -27.94
CA GLN A 159 -8.01 -17.08 -26.61
C GLN A 159 -9.19 -16.72 -25.70
N GLY A 160 -10.44 -16.84 -26.19
CA GLY A 160 -11.65 -16.62 -25.38
C GLY A 160 -11.83 -15.18 -24.90
N VAL A 161 -11.28 -14.18 -25.61
CA VAL A 161 -11.32 -12.75 -25.21
C VAL A 161 -12.33 -11.90 -25.99
N ILE A 162 -12.95 -12.47 -27.02
CA ILE A 162 -14.08 -11.84 -27.70
C ILE A 162 -15.30 -11.93 -26.79
N ALA A 163 -15.91 -10.77 -26.52
CA ALA A 163 -17.01 -10.65 -25.59
C ALA A 163 -18.34 -10.35 -26.29
N THR A 164 -19.45 -10.63 -25.63
CA THR A 164 -20.81 -10.29 -26.07
C THR A 164 -21.49 -9.38 -25.06
N VAL A 165 -22.64 -8.80 -25.43
CA VAL A 165 -23.46 -8.00 -24.50
C VAL A 165 -23.90 -8.84 -23.30
N ASP A 166 -24.14 -10.13 -23.48
CA ASP A 166 -24.48 -11.04 -22.37
C ASP A 166 -23.40 -11.07 -21.27
N ASP A 167 -22.12 -10.87 -21.62
CA ASP A 167 -21.04 -10.78 -20.64
C ASP A 167 -21.23 -9.57 -19.70
N LEU A 168 -21.88 -8.48 -20.15
CA LEU A 168 -22.20 -7.31 -19.30
C LEU A 168 -23.36 -7.57 -18.33
N HIS A 169 -24.17 -8.60 -18.59
CA HIS A 169 -25.37 -8.92 -17.82
C HIS A 169 -25.20 -10.16 -16.92
N VAL A 170 -23.99 -10.72 -16.83
CA VAL A 170 -23.69 -11.80 -15.88
C VAL A 170 -23.94 -11.29 -14.45
N TRP A 171 -24.86 -11.96 -13.74
CA TRP A 171 -25.30 -11.56 -12.40
C TRP A 171 -24.12 -11.45 -11.44
N ARG A 172 -23.87 -10.23 -10.95
CA ARG A 172 -22.87 -9.93 -9.94
C ARG A 172 -23.46 -10.16 -8.56
N ALA A 173 -22.93 -11.10 -7.80
CA ALA A 173 -23.16 -11.12 -6.36
C ALA A 173 -22.36 -9.97 -5.71
N SER A 174 -22.83 -8.71 -5.85
CA SER A 174 -22.42 -7.48 -5.13
C SER A 174 -20.96 -7.23 -4.72
N ALA A 175 -20.00 -7.97 -5.24
CA ALA A 175 -18.59 -7.91 -4.89
C ALA A 175 -17.77 -7.87 -6.18
N ASP A 176 -18.10 -6.93 -7.08
CA ASP A 176 -17.14 -6.58 -8.11
C ASP A 176 -16.04 -5.76 -7.46
N VAL A 177 -14.82 -6.28 -7.53
CA VAL A 177 -13.60 -5.65 -6.99
C VAL A 177 -13.41 -4.25 -7.59
N ASP A 178 -13.96 -4.00 -8.78
CA ASP A 178 -13.89 -2.70 -9.45
C ASP A 178 -14.88 -1.66 -8.88
N ASP A 179 -16.00 -2.07 -8.25
CA ASP A 179 -16.92 -1.14 -7.56
C ASP A 179 -16.29 -0.57 -6.28
N HIS A 180 -15.23 -1.23 -5.79
CA HIS A 180 -14.35 -0.74 -4.73
C HIS A 180 -13.05 -0.13 -5.26
N ASP A 181 -12.79 -0.16 -6.58
CA ASP A 181 -11.75 0.63 -7.26
C ASP A 181 -12.19 2.10 -7.47
N ARG A 182 -12.96 2.65 -6.52
CA ARG A 182 -12.57 3.98 -6.02
C ARG A 182 -11.33 3.82 -5.16
N ALA A 183 -10.24 3.38 -5.79
CA ALA A 183 -9.01 4.11 -5.62
C ALA A 183 -9.36 5.56 -5.99
N GLY A 184 -9.74 6.37 -5.00
CA GLY A 184 -9.17 7.71 -5.01
C GLY A 184 -7.70 7.43 -5.23
N THR A 185 -7.16 7.87 -6.37
CA THR A 185 -5.76 7.69 -6.73
C THR A 185 -4.99 7.92 -5.45
N ILE A 186 -4.52 6.82 -4.86
CA ILE A 186 -3.50 6.86 -3.83
C ILE A 186 -2.33 7.25 -4.71
N ASP A 187 -2.18 8.57 -4.85
CA ASP A 187 -1.22 9.25 -5.69
C ASP A 187 0.10 8.53 -5.46
N ALA A 188 0.55 7.72 -6.42
CA ALA A 188 1.69 6.83 -6.17
C ALA A 188 2.97 7.62 -5.81
N ASP A 189 2.92 8.95 -5.98
CA ASP A 189 3.84 9.96 -5.50
C ASP A 189 3.58 10.35 -4.03
N PHE A 190 3.50 9.39 -3.12
CA PHE A 190 3.58 9.74 -1.70
C PHE A 190 5.04 10.04 -1.35
N VAL A 191 5.33 11.31 -1.10
CA VAL A 191 6.55 11.75 -0.39
C VAL A 191 6.77 10.93 0.87
N LEU A 192 5.70 10.63 1.62
CA LEU A 192 5.72 9.80 2.82
C LEU A 192 4.49 8.89 2.81
N HIS A 193 4.68 7.58 2.88
CA HIS A 193 3.57 6.65 2.78
C HIS A 193 2.67 6.72 4.04
N PRO A 194 1.33 6.55 3.94
CA PRO A 194 0.41 6.73 5.06
C PRO A 194 0.68 5.86 6.31
N VAL A 195 1.42 4.76 6.18
CA VAL A 195 1.81 3.89 7.32
C VAL A 195 3.11 4.34 8.00
N GLU A 196 3.89 5.21 7.35
CA GLU A 196 5.17 5.73 7.85
C GLU A 196 4.99 6.96 8.73
N GLY A 197 3.88 7.67 8.52
CA GLY A 197 3.48 8.85 9.27
C GLY A 197 3.65 8.75 10.79
N PRO A 198 3.09 7.73 11.46
CA PRO A 198 3.26 7.56 12.90
C PRO A 198 4.73 7.36 13.33
N LYS A 199 5.52 6.64 12.52
CA LYS A 199 6.95 6.40 12.76
C LYS A 199 7.77 7.69 12.57
N PHE A 200 7.44 8.46 11.52
CA PHE A 200 8.06 9.75 11.23
C PHE A 200 7.84 10.75 12.37
N ILE A 201 6.61 10.90 12.85
CA ILE A 201 6.32 11.80 13.98
C ILE A 201 7.09 11.37 15.23
N LYS A 202 7.10 10.06 15.53
CA LYS A 202 7.81 9.55 16.70
C LYS A 202 9.30 9.91 16.66
N LEU A 203 9.97 9.64 15.53
CA LEU A 203 11.39 9.98 15.34
C LEU A 203 11.65 11.49 15.40
N LEU A 204 10.74 12.29 14.85
CA LEU A 204 10.83 13.75 14.89
C LEU A 204 10.74 14.28 16.32
N VAL A 205 9.82 13.76 17.14
CA VAL A 205 9.71 14.10 18.56
C VAL A 205 10.97 13.67 19.31
N GLU A 206 11.46 12.46 19.09
CA GLU A 206 12.70 11.96 19.72
C GLU A 206 13.90 12.87 19.41
N ARG A 207 14.15 13.17 18.12
CA ARG A 207 15.28 14.01 17.69
C ARG A 207 15.18 15.46 18.16
N THR A 208 13.97 16.01 18.25
CA THR A 208 13.77 17.37 18.76
C THR A 208 13.92 17.45 20.28
N SER A 209 13.46 16.43 21.01
CA SER A 209 13.70 16.28 22.46
C SER A 209 15.19 16.17 22.78
N GLU A 210 15.94 15.34 22.04
CA GLU A 210 17.40 15.19 22.23
C GLU A 210 18.17 16.51 22.10
N TYR A 211 17.71 17.41 21.23
CA TYR A 211 18.28 18.73 21.07
C TYR A 211 17.83 19.69 22.18
N ASN A 212 16.53 19.67 22.52
CA ASN A 212 15.93 20.54 23.51
C ASN A 212 14.58 19.97 23.96
N ASP A 213 14.44 19.64 25.25
CA ASP A 213 13.21 19.05 25.80
C ASP A 213 11.96 19.88 25.49
N ARG A 214 12.03 21.22 25.56
CA ARG A 214 10.89 22.11 25.23
C ARG A 214 10.56 22.11 23.75
N LEU A 215 11.53 21.89 22.88
CA LEU A 215 11.30 21.71 21.44
C LEU A 215 10.60 20.37 21.15
N GLY A 216 10.98 19.31 21.87
CA GLY A 216 10.33 18.01 21.84
C GLY A 216 8.87 18.06 22.29
N GLU A 217 8.61 18.69 23.44
CA GLU A 217 7.25 18.95 23.93
C GLU A 217 6.43 19.76 22.90
N ALA A 218 7.04 20.78 22.27
CA ALA A 218 6.39 21.54 21.22
C ALA A 218 6.07 20.68 19.99
N ALA A 219 6.95 19.76 19.59
CA ALA A 219 6.73 18.84 18.47
C ALA A 219 5.58 17.86 18.75
N GLU A 220 5.56 17.28 19.95
CA GLU A 220 4.48 16.38 20.39
C GLU A 220 3.14 17.14 20.45
N LEU A 221 3.11 18.33 21.07
CA LEU A 221 1.89 19.13 21.15
C LEU A 221 1.39 19.56 19.76
N TRP A 222 2.30 19.87 18.84
CA TRP A 222 1.97 20.32 17.50
C TRP A 222 1.37 19.20 16.64
N LEU A 223 1.90 17.97 16.76
CA LEU A 223 1.63 16.85 15.85
C LEU A 223 0.77 15.73 16.44
N SER A 224 0.52 15.72 17.76
CA SER A 224 -0.24 14.68 18.47
C SER A 224 -1.65 14.41 17.93
N GLY A 225 -2.26 15.39 17.26
CA GLY A 225 -3.59 15.26 16.69
C GLY A 225 -3.65 14.64 15.28
N LEU A 226 -2.50 14.43 14.61
CA LEU A 226 -2.49 14.09 13.18
C LEU A 226 -3.03 12.67 12.88
N TYR A 227 -2.80 11.71 13.78
CA TYR A 227 -3.19 10.29 13.61
C TYR A 227 -4.20 9.81 14.66
N ARG A 228 -5.04 10.70 15.18
CA ARG A 228 -6.08 10.31 16.13
C ARG A 228 -7.08 9.35 15.47
N THR A 229 -7.48 8.33 16.22
CA THR A 229 -8.49 7.35 15.79
C THR A 229 -9.92 7.83 16.05
N ASP A 230 -10.08 8.89 16.84
CA ASP A 230 -11.34 9.40 17.38
C ASP A 230 -11.59 10.88 17.01
N GLY A 231 -11.62 11.21 15.72
CA GLY A 231 -11.98 12.55 15.25
C GLY A 231 -11.16 13.03 14.04
N PRO A 232 -11.39 14.27 13.57
CA PRO A 232 -10.60 14.84 12.48
C PRO A 232 -9.14 15.07 12.91
N PRO A 233 -8.17 14.92 11.98
CA PRO A 233 -6.78 15.26 12.24
C PRO A 233 -6.64 16.70 12.71
N LEU A 234 -5.81 16.92 13.72
CA LEU A 234 -5.59 18.24 14.30
C LEU A 234 -4.10 18.56 14.36
N ILE A 235 -3.74 19.69 13.76
CA ILE A 235 -2.42 20.32 13.92
C ILE A 235 -2.64 21.58 14.75
N ARG A 236 -1.99 21.68 15.91
CA ARG A 236 -2.17 22.85 16.78
C ARG A 236 -1.54 24.10 16.19
N THR A 237 -2.17 25.24 16.46
CA THR A 237 -1.69 26.56 16.06
C THR A 237 -0.54 27.04 16.96
N PRO A 238 0.30 27.99 16.50
CA PRO A 238 1.34 28.58 17.34
C PRO A 238 0.80 29.23 18.62
N GLU A 239 -0.44 29.73 18.59
CA GLU A 239 -1.10 30.34 19.74
C GLU A 239 -1.45 29.28 20.79
N GLU A 240 -2.04 28.15 20.39
CA GLU A 240 -2.34 27.04 21.30
C GLU A 240 -1.07 26.41 21.89
N ILE A 241 0.00 26.30 21.09
CA ILE A 241 1.29 25.80 21.58
C ILE A 241 1.92 26.78 22.58
N ALA A 242 1.82 28.09 22.31
CA ALA A 242 2.32 29.13 23.20
C ALA A 242 1.58 29.11 24.55
N ASP A 243 0.25 28.99 24.51
CA ASP A 243 -0.59 28.95 25.71
C ASP A 243 -0.30 27.70 26.56
N VAL A 244 -0.13 26.53 25.94
CA VAL A 244 0.16 25.27 26.66
C VAL A 244 1.57 25.26 27.24
N LEU A 245 2.57 25.74 26.50
CA LEU A 245 3.98 25.73 26.94
C LEU A 245 4.35 26.92 27.84
N GLY A 246 3.47 27.92 27.96
CA GLY A 246 3.72 29.16 28.71
C GLY A 246 4.80 30.03 28.06
N VAL A 247 4.85 30.08 26.74
CA VAL A 247 5.86 30.85 25.97
C VAL A 247 5.22 31.93 25.11
N SER A 248 6.03 32.85 24.59
CA SER A 248 5.52 33.84 23.64
C SER A 248 5.12 33.19 22.30
N ARG A 249 4.13 33.77 21.61
CA ARG A 249 3.76 33.38 20.23
C ARG A 249 4.96 33.38 19.28
N SER A 250 5.87 34.34 19.43
CA SER A 250 7.13 34.38 18.66
C SER A 250 8.02 33.18 18.94
N THR A 251 8.13 32.75 20.20
CA THR A 251 8.90 31.57 20.59
C THR A 251 8.28 30.29 20.02
N ALA A 252 6.96 30.13 20.13
CA ALA A 252 6.26 28.97 19.55
C ALA A 252 6.44 28.89 18.03
N ARG A 253 6.40 30.02 17.31
CA ARG A 253 6.73 30.08 15.88
C ARG A 253 8.17 29.65 15.58
N SER A 254 9.13 30.09 16.40
CA SER A 254 10.53 29.67 16.27
C SER A 254 10.70 28.17 16.52
N TYR A 255 9.97 27.60 17.48
CA TYR A 255 9.94 26.14 17.69
C TYR A 255 9.40 25.40 16.48
N ILE A 256 8.24 25.80 15.94
CA ILE A 256 7.69 25.16 14.73
C ILE A 256 8.66 25.25 13.56
N ARG A 257 9.32 26.40 13.36
CA ARG A 257 10.35 26.54 12.33
C ARG A 257 11.48 25.54 12.55
N LYS A 258 11.97 25.41 13.78
CA LYS A 258 13.06 24.49 14.10
C LYS A 258 12.64 23.02 13.97
N ILE A 259 11.42 22.68 14.36
CA ILE A 259 10.85 21.33 14.16
C ILE A 259 10.80 21.00 12.67
N LYS A 260 10.42 21.96 11.80
CA LYS A 260 10.45 21.76 10.34
C LYS A 260 11.86 21.51 9.80
N GLU A 261 12.89 22.18 10.35
CA GLU A 261 14.29 21.89 10.00
C GLU A 261 14.66 20.44 10.35
N TYR A 262 14.29 19.98 11.56
CA TYR A 262 14.50 18.59 11.96
C TYR A 262 13.66 17.60 11.16
N ALA A 263 12.45 17.99 10.73
CA ALA A 263 11.59 17.17 9.89
C ALA A 263 12.26 16.83 8.55
N VAL A 264 12.96 17.80 7.94
CA VAL A 264 13.74 17.57 6.71
C VAL A 264 14.89 16.60 6.96
N VAL A 265 15.61 16.75 8.08
CA VAL A 265 16.70 15.84 8.44
C VAL A 265 16.19 14.42 8.67
N VAL A 266 15.09 14.26 9.42
CA VAL A 266 14.47 12.96 9.68
C VAL A 266 13.95 12.32 8.40
N ALA A 267 13.31 13.11 7.53
CA ALA A 267 12.81 12.64 6.24
C ALA A 267 13.96 12.10 5.35
N SER A 268 15.08 12.83 5.30
CA SER A 268 16.26 12.42 4.54
C SER A 268 16.98 11.22 5.16
N GLU A 269 17.30 11.26 6.45
CA GLU A 269 18.13 10.24 7.10
C GLU A 269 17.39 8.91 7.31
N ALA A 270 16.11 8.95 7.66
CA ALA A 270 15.36 7.75 8.08
C ALA A 270 14.39 7.24 7.02
N PHE A 271 14.05 8.05 6.02
CA PHE A 271 13.06 7.72 4.99
C PHE A 271 13.57 7.95 3.57
N GLY A 272 14.79 8.47 3.38
CA GLY A 272 15.38 8.68 2.06
C GLY A 272 14.73 9.81 1.24
N ILE A 273 13.94 10.67 1.88
CA ILE A 273 13.19 11.76 1.23
C ILE A 273 14.07 13.00 1.15
N THR A 274 14.29 13.49 -0.05
CA THR A 274 15.12 14.66 -0.36
C THR A 274 14.27 15.82 -0.87
N ALA A 275 14.91 16.98 -1.08
CA ALA A 275 14.21 18.17 -1.59
C ALA A 275 13.69 18.01 -3.02
N ASP A 276 14.19 17.01 -3.77
CA ASP A 276 13.75 16.71 -5.14
C ASP A 276 12.50 15.81 -5.16
N ASP A 277 12.11 15.26 -4.01
CA ASP A 277 10.96 14.35 -3.87
C ASP A 277 9.65 15.06 -3.48
N VAL A 278 9.68 16.38 -3.15
CA VAL A 278 8.56 17.16 -2.57
C VAL A 278 8.04 18.26 -3.49
#